data_AF-A0A9P1GPH2-F1
#
_entry.id   AF-A0A9P1GPH2-F1
#
_cell.length_a   1.000
_cell.length_b   1.000
_cell.length_c   1.000
_cell.angle_alpha   90.00
_cell.angle_beta   90.00
_cell.angle_gamma   90.00
#
_symmetry.space_group_name_H-M   'P 1'
#
loop_
_entity.id
_entity.type
_entity.pdbx_description
1 polymer ?
#
loop_
_entity_poly.entity_id
_entity_poly.type
_entity_poly.pdbx_seq_one_letter_code
_entity_poly.pdbx_strand_id
1 'polypeptide(L)'
;MQASTPKHFMQPEEPDETGMADESTGQTRQSLDLASLDVEPVDYEKLLAEAAQVPSFTPLPGSITQSEHEVQMASLEVRLRQHCLDIFAPTVRRTAALEKEVVKIEEDLQLKSSHISDLLLTAGKVEQQVANIENFKAELSKYDSERKQWQATATDSLSCMKQDLDVFRYELERMDAYVQGAQRTVDRVVGELGRVQDIGDSLRADTDKRLGQQNKMLNVFKTDLEVKLVNLENRYNKLSDDLWGEETGLAKVMHDLSRTNEVVTSMSTEFASMKHDKASIAQLQMVQEEVNNFTLETNNNVTALQQTVDRMMSDMKEHFQTATNTVAAHNAAMLQEVRTAYQEELKEAAQVRQKVDEFMQSEREYRRSLEESICASQAQTEDLVRQVTSEVEEVGKLRRRDRNSQEVEIKAVAKQLAIVQESSQHVANSLEHLSTVIWTMVQCERAASALDIQDDQDRAKIALMGYKDETVDKARGTKNRKNRASSPPCEADGQTVLNVDERCLSCCGKAQTVLSGFKMACLQYSPAPVLFARTTYNRSDLLGLREKMLAQVNESLEHGPVSFEKAEIFGQANSAPISSGAIVDSFMNREERLDSRSSRSRSSPLTMPPIMTARSTPS
;
A
#
# COMPACT_ATOMS: atom_id res chain seq x y z
N MET A 1 24.10 -36.63 -1.59
CA MET A 1 25.09 -37.10 -0.60
C MET A 1 26.35 -36.26 -0.82
N GLN A 2 26.85 -35.40 0.07
CA GLN A 2 26.94 -35.42 1.53
C GLN A 2 26.50 -34.08 2.14
N ALA A 3 26.14 -34.15 3.43
CA ALA A 3 25.38 -33.17 4.20
C ALA A 3 26.24 -32.01 4.75
N SER A 4 25.70 -30.79 4.69
CA SER A 4 26.16 -29.66 5.49
C SER A 4 25.16 -29.41 6.62
N THR A 5 25.64 -29.53 7.86
CA THR A 5 24.91 -29.19 9.10
C THR A 5 24.76 -27.68 9.26
N PRO A 6 23.60 -27.16 9.70
CA PRO A 6 23.49 -25.79 10.17
C PRO A 6 23.69 -25.70 11.69
N LYS A 7 24.40 -24.65 12.08
CA LYS A 7 24.70 -24.22 13.45
C LYS A 7 23.43 -23.90 14.23
N HIS A 8 23.40 -24.38 15.47
CA HIS A 8 22.49 -23.93 16.54
C HIS A 8 22.56 -22.40 16.71
N PHE A 9 21.41 -21.73 16.67
CA PHE A 9 21.24 -20.33 17.02
C PHE A 9 20.20 -20.19 18.14
N MET A 10 20.67 -19.56 19.22
CA MET A 10 20.03 -18.84 20.32
C MET A 10 18.64 -19.26 20.83
N GLN A 11 18.63 -19.73 22.08
CA GLN A 11 17.48 -19.68 22.98
C GLN A 11 17.17 -18.22 23.35
N PRO A 12 15.89 -17.85 23.52
CA PRO A 12 15.50 -16.55 24.05
C PRO A 12 15.66 -16.54 25.57
N GLU A 13 16.28 -15.48 26.08
CA GLU A 13 16.40 -15.17 27.51
C GLU A 13 15.00 -14.96 28.13
N GLU A 14 14.79 -15.60 29.27
CA GLU A 14 13.64 -15.39 30.15
C GLU A 14 13.70 -13.98 30.76
N PRO A 15 12.57 -13.27 30.91
CA PRO A 15 12.56 -12.01 31.64
C PRO A 15 12.52 -12.27 33.15
N ASP A 16 13.46 -11.62 33.86
CA ASP A 16 13.55 -11.50 35.31
C ASP A 16 12.20 -11.12 35.96
N GLU A 17 11.62 -12.06 36.70
CA GLU A 17 10.61 -11.79 37.73
C GLU A 17 11.27 -11.04 38.89
N THR A 18 11.21 -9.71 38.86
CA THR A 18 11.60 -8.85 39.98
C THR A 18 10.37 -8.31 40.70
N GLY A 19 10.10 -8.93 41.85
CA GLY A 19 9.61 -8.34 43.10
C GLY A 19 8.62 -7.17 43.06
N MET A 20 7.35 -7.48 43.37
CA MET A 20 6.45 -6.55 44.04
C MET A 20 6.23 -7.06 45.47
N ALA A 21 6.95 -6.47 46.42
CA ALA A 21 6.69 -6.62 47.84
C ALA A 21 5.45 -5.80 48.19
N ASP A 22 4.40 -6.50 48.59
CA ASP A 22 3.11 -5.94 49.02
C ASP A 22 3.24 -5.46 50.48
N GLU A 23 3.67 -4.22 50.69
CA GLU A 23 3.64 -3.54 51.99
C GLU A 23 2.21 -3.09 52.31
N SER A 24 1.41 -4.03 52.84
CA SER A 24 0.15 -3.72 53.50
C SER A 24 0.40 -3.06 54.86
N THR A 25 0.46 -1.74 54.87
CA THR A 25 0.41 -0.95 56.11
C THR A 25 -0.97 -1.08 56.76
N GLY A 26 -1.08 -2.00 57.71
CA GLY A 26 -2.21 -2.07 58.64
C GLY A 26 -2.23 -0.86 59.57
N GLN A 27 -3.10 0.11 59.29
CA GLN A 27 -3.47 1.17 60.22
C GLN A 27 -4.54 0.65 61.19
N THR A 28 -4.08 0.24 62.37
CA THR A 28 -4.88 -0.03 63.56
C THR A 28 -5.53 1.28 64.04
N ARG A 29 -6.79 1.52 63.66
CA ARG A 29 -7.63 2.54 64.31
C ARG A 29 -7.93 2.08 65.75
N GLN A 30 -7.20 2.61 66.72
CA GLN A 30 -7.60 2.59 68.12
C GLN A 30 -8.81 3.51 68.28
N SER A 31 -10.00 2.93 68.39
CA SER A 31 -11.18 3.60 68.91
C SER A 31 -10.94 3.91 70.39
N LEU A 32 -10.76 5.20 70.72
CA LEU A 32 -10.82 5.67 72.10
C LEU A 32 -12.25 5.50 72.59
N ASP A 33 -12.44 4.49 73.43
CA ASP A 33 -13.69 4.19 74.12
C ASP A 33 -13.88 5.22 75.25
N LEU A 34 -14.71 6.24 74.99
CA LEU A 34 -15.06 7.30 75.95
C LEU A 34 -16.15 6.85 76.96
N ALA A 35 -16.48 5.56 77.02
CA ALA A 35 -17.53 5.02 77.87
C ALA A 35 -17.13 4.76 79.34
N SER A 36 -15.96 5.20 79.81
CA SER A 36 -15.46 4.85 81.16
C SER A 36 -15.50 5.98 82.21
N LEU A 37 -16.32 7.02 82.02
CA LEU A 37 -16.61 7.97 83.11
C LEU A 37 -17.81 7.46 83.90
N ASP A 38 -17.54 6.56 84.85
CA ASP A 38 -18.47 6.17 85.93
C ASP A 38 -18.79 7.40 86.79
N VAL A 39 -19.82 8.14 86.41
CA VAL A 39 -20.48 9.10 87.29
C VAL A 39 -21.52 8.31 88.07
N GLU A 40 -21.20 7.97 89.33
CA GLU A 40 -22.17 7.34 90.23
C GLU A 40 -23.44 8.20 90.31
N PRO A 41 -24.63 7.63 90.07
CA PRO A 41 -25.88 8.35 90.19
C PRO A 41 -26.06 8.77 91.66
N VAL A 42 -26.18 10.08 91.90
CA VAL A 42 -26.50 10.62 93.22
C VAL A 42 -27.85 10.05 93.66
N ASP A 43 -27.83 9.25 94.72
CA ASP A 43 -29.00 8.64 95.34
C ASP A 43 -29.82 9.70 96.10
N TYR A 44 -30.71 10.36 95.36
CA TYR A 44 -31.60 11.40 95.89
C TYR A 44 -32.55 10.87 96.98
N GLU A 45 -32.84 9.56 97.05
CA GLU A 45 -33.65 8.97 98.13
C GLU A 45 -32.90 9.01 99.46
N LYS A 46 -31.58 8.80 99.45
CA LYS A 46 -30.75 8.84 100.65
C LYS A 46 -30.61 10.25 101.23
N LEU A 47 -30.50 11.27 100.37
CA LEU A 47 -30.45 12.68 100.78
C LEU A 47 -31.81 13.19 101.29
N LEU A 48 -32.92 12.72 100.72
CA LEU A 48 -34.28 13.03 101.21
C LEU A 48 -34.57 12.34 102.56
N ALA A 49 -34.03 11.14 102.80
CA ALA A 49 -34.17 10.43 104.06
C ALA A 49 -33.38 11.08 105.22
N GLU A 50 -32.22 11.68 104.94
CA GLU A 50 -31.45 12.46 105.94
C GLU A 50 -32.09 13.82 106.25
N ALA A 51 -32.72 14.48 105.26
CA ALA A 51 -33.43 15.74 105.47
C ALA A 51 -34.74 15.58 106.29
N ALA A 52 -35.27 14.36 106.41
CA ALA A 52 -36.47 14.07 107.21
C ALA A 52 -36.23 13.97 108.73
N GLN A 53 -34.97 14.06 109.20
CA GLN A 53 -34.61 14.01 110.63
C GLN A 53 -34.41 15.38 111.28
N VAL A 54 -35.27 16.36 110.96
CA VAL A 54 -35.24 17.66 111.65
C VAL A 54 -35.93 17.53 113.02
N PRO A 55 -35.28 17.93 114.13
CA PRO A 55 -35.87 17.90 115.47
C PRO A 55 -37.07 18.85 115.57
N SER A 56 -38.19 18.36 116.11
CA SER A 56 -39.37 19.16 116.44
C SER A 56 -39.02 20.28 117.42
N PHE A 57 -39.07 21.53 116.98
CA PHE A 57 -38.93 22.71 117.83
C PHE A 57 -40.13 22.82 118.78
N THR A 58 -39.85 22.89 120.08
CA THR A 58 -40.81 23.19 121.14
C THR A 58 -41.18 24.68 121.13
N PRO A 59 -42.46 25.04 121.33
CA PRO A 59 -42.90 26.43 121.30
C PRO A 59 -42.52 27.15 122.59
N LEU A 60 -41.81 28.27 122.46
CA LEU A 60 -41.54 29.21 123.55
C LEU A 60 -42.83 29.99 123.90
N PRO A 61 -43.16 30.18 125.20
CA PRO A 61 -44.34 30.89 125.63
C PRO A 61 -44.07 32.40 125.67
N GLY A 62 -44.67 33.13 124.74
CA GLY A 62 -44.71 34.58 124.73
C GLY A 62 -45.73 35.03 123.70
N SER A 63 -46.80 35.70 124.15
CA SER A 63 -47.95 36.11 123.33
C SER A 63 -47.54 37.12 122.26
N ILE A 64 -47.22 36.58 121.09
CA ILE A 64 -47.33 37.23 119.80
C ILE A 64 -48.53 36.53 119.14
N THR A 65 -49.47 37.28 118.58
CA THR A 65 -50.67 36.67 117.99
C THR A 65 -50.25 35.67 116.90
N GLN A 66 -50.96 34.55 116.76
CA GLN A 66 -50.60 33.46 115.83
C GLN A 66 -50.32 33.98 114.39
N SER A 67 -51.06 35.03 114.00
CA SER A 67 -50.86 35.83 112.79
C SER A 67 -49.48 36.49 112.68
N GLU A 68 -48.98 37.14 113.73
CA GLU A 68 -47.67 37.83 113.71
C GLU A 68 -46.51 36.84 113.69
N HIS A 69 -46.65 35.66 114.32
CA HIS A 69 -45.66 34.59 114.23
C HIS A 69 -45.61 33.98 112.82
N GLU A 70 -46.77 33.77 112.18
CA GLU A 70 -46.86 33.33 110.78
C GLU A 70 -46.25 34.37 109.82
N VAL A 71 -46.48 35.66 110.04
CA VAL A 71 -45.86 36.74 109.25
C VAL A 71 -44.35 36.81 109.44
N GLN A 72 -43.85 36.60 110.66
CA GLN A 72 -42.41 36.55 110.93
C GLN A 72 -41.76 35.31 110.31
N MET A 73 -42.41 34.14 110.37
CA MET A 73 -41.96 32.94 109.66
C MET A 73 -41.96 33.13 108.15
N ALA A 74 -43.03 33.70 107.58
CA ALA A 74 -43.10 34.01 106.15
C ALA A 74 -42.03 35.03 105.73
N SER A 75 -41.74 36.03 106.56
CA SER A 75 -40.66 37.00 106.33
C SER A 75 -39.27 36.37 106.38
N LEU A 76 -39.04 35.47 107.34
CA LEU A 76 -37.79 34.70 107.45
C LEU A 76 -37.63 33.76 106.26
N GLU A 77 -38.69 33.06 105.86
CA GLU A 77 -38.73 32.18 104.70
C GLU A 77 -38.43 32.95 103.40
N VAL A 78 -39.04 34.13 103.21
CA VAL A 78 -38.76 34.98 102.04
C VAL A 78 -37.31 35.43 102.03
N ARG A 79 -36.73 35.81 103.18
CA ARG A 79 -35.30 36.15 103.28
C ARG A 79 -34.40 34.95 103.01
N LEU A 80 -34.76 33.77 103.51
CA LEU A 80 -34.00 32.54 103.28
C LEU A 80 -34.04 32.15 101.80
N ARG A 81 -35.21 32.23 101.16
CA ARG A 81 -35.37 32.02 99.71
C ARG A 81 -34.57 33.03 98.91
N GLN A 82 -34.59 34.31 99.30
CA GLN A 82 -33.79 35.34 98.64
C GLN A 82 -32.29 35.07 98.80
N HIS A 83 -31.83 34.70 100.00
CA HIS A 83 -30.43 34.39 100.25
C HIS A 83 -29.98 33.13 99.49
N CYS A 84 -30.81 32.08 99.44
CA CYS A 84 -30.59 30.92 98.60
C CYS A 84 -30.52 31.32 97.11
N LEU A 85 -31.42 32.17 96.63
CA LEU A 85 -31.36 32.68 95.26
C LEU A 85 -30.09 33.50 95.01
N ASP A 86 -29.63 34.33 95.94
CA ASP A 86 -28.40 35.12 95.80
C ASP A 86 -27.15 34.23 95.76
N ILE A 87 -27.15 33.10 96.49
CA ILE A 87 -26.07 32.11 96.47
C ILE A 87 -26.12 31.24 95.21
N PHE A 88 -27.30 30.79 94.79
CA PHE A 88 -27.45 29.85 93.67
C PHE A 88 -27.49 30.55 92.30
N ALA A 89 -28.02 31.76 92.19
CA ALA A 89 -28.18 32.45 90.89
C ALA A 89 -26.85 32.69 90.14
N PRO A 90 -25.73 33.08 90.78
CA PRO A 90 -24.44 33.18 90.09
C PRO A 90 -23.98 31.83 89.53
N THR A 91 -24.18 30.76 90.30
CA THR A 91 -23.84 29.38 89.89
C THR A 91 -24.71 28.95 88.71
N VAL A 92 -26.02 29.13 88.78
CA VAL A 92 -26.98 28.81 87.70
C VAL A 92 -26.67 29.59 86.42
N ARG A 93 -26.35 30.89 86.53
CA ARG A 93 -25.94 31.69 85.36
C ARG A 93 -24.63 31.18 84.75
N ARG A 94 -23.67 30.77 85.59
CA ARG A 94 -22.40 30.21 85.13
C ARG A 94 -22.60 28.85 84.47
N THR A 95 -23.42 27.96 85.03
CA THR A 95 -23.76 26.68 84.40
C THR A 95 -24.50 26.90 83.09
N ALA A 96 -25.49 27.80 83.02
CA ALA A 96 -26.18 28.11 81.76
C ALA A 96 -25.24 28.70 80.69
N ALA A 97 -24.26 29.53 81.09
CA ALA A 97 -23.25 30.05 80.17
C ALA A 97 -22.32 28.94 79.66
N LEU A 98 -21.86 28.04 80.56
CA LEU A 98 -21.04 26.89 80.19
C LEU A 98 -21.81 25.91 79.29
N GLU A 99 -23.09 25.66 79.58
CA GLU A 99 -23.97 24.82 78.77
C GLU A 99 -24.10 25.40 77.36
N LYS A 100 -24.27 26.72 77.23
CA LYS A 100 -24.27 27.41 75.93
C LYS A 100 -22.93 27.29 75.21
N GLU A 101 -21.81 27.39 75.91
CA GLU A 101 -20.48 27.18 75.31
C GLU A 101 -20.26 25.73 74.87
N VAL A 102 -20.73 24.75 75.64
CA VAL A 102 -20.67 23.32 75.28
C VAL A 102 -21.48 23.05 74.03
N VAL A 103 -22.73 23.53 73.94
CA VAL A 103 -23.57 23.39 72.73
C VAL A 103 -22.88 24.00 71.51
N LYS A 104 -22.26 25.18 71.67
CA LYS A 104 -21.50 25.81 70.58
C LYS A 104 -20.29 24.96 70.15
N ILE A 105 -19.57 24.36 71.10
CA ILE A 105 -18.45 23.46 70.81
C ILE A 105 -18.95 22.20 70.10
N GLU A 106 -20.10 21.65 70.49
CA GLU A 106 -20.72 20.50 69.81
C GLU A 106 -21.11 20.84 68.38
N GLU A 107 -21.74 22.00 68.13
CA GLU A 107 -22.05 22.49 66.77
C GLU A 107 -20.78 22.65 65.92
N ASP A 108 -19.73 23.28 66.47
CA ASP A 108 -18.43 23.44 65.79
C ASP A 108 -17.77 22.08 65.51
N LEU A 109 -17.91 21.10 66.43
CA LEU A 109 -17.35 19.76 66.28
C LEU A 109 -18.12 18.95 65.23
N GLN A 110 -19.45 19.05 65.17
CA GLN A 110 -20.26 18.45 64.12
C GLN A 110 -19.92 19.04 62.75
N LEU A 111 -19.78 20.36 62.64
CA LEU A 111 -19.39 21.03 61.40
C LEU A 111 -18.00 20.57 60.93
N LYS A 112 -17.02 20.52 61.84
CA LYS A 112 -15.68 19.99 61.51
C LYS A 112 -15.70 18.51 61.17
N SER A 113 -16.54 17.72 61.82
CA SER A 113 -16.72 16.30 61.48
C SER A 113 -17.28 16.13 60.07
N SER A 114 -18.26 16.96 59.67
CA SER A 114 -18.76 17.00 58.28
C SER A 114 -17.65 17.35 57.29
N HIS A 115 -16.86 18.39 57.56
CA HIS A 115 -15.74 18.79 56.69
C HIS A 115 -14.68 17.69 56.56
N ILE A 116 -14.38 16.96 57.64
CA ILE A 116 -13.45 15.82 57.59
C ILE A 116 -14.02 14.71 56.70
N SER A 117 -15.31 14.41 56.82
CA SER A 117 -15.98 13.42 55.96
C SER A 117 -15.93 13.83 54.48
N ASP A 118 -16.17 15.11 54.16
CA ASP A 118 -16.07 15.63 52.79
C ASP A 118 -14.63 15.54 52.25
N LEU A 119 -13.64 15.90 53.08
CA LEU A 119 -12.23 15.78 52.73
C LEU A 119 -11.83 14.31 52.46
N LEU A 120 -12.30 13.37 53.27
CA LEU A 120 -12.06 11.93 53.03
C LEU A 120 -12.70 11.45 51.72
N LEU A 121 -13.90 11.91 51.39
CA LEU A 121 -14.53 11.62 50.10
C LEU A 121 -13.73 12.20 48.92
N THR A 122 -13.23 13.43 49.06
CA THR A 122 -12.37 14.02 48.02
C THR A 122 -11.02 13.29 47.88
N ALA A 123 -10.42 12.87 48.99
CA ALA A 123 -9.19 12.08 48.99
C ALA A 123 -9.39 10.75 48.24
N GLY A 124 -10.49 10.03 48.51
CA GLY A 124 -10.82 8.80 47.80
C GLY A 124 -11.04 9.00 46.29
N LYS A 125 -11.65 10.13 45.87
CA LYS A 125 -11.76 10.49 44.45
C LYS A 125 -10.40 10.76 43.81
N VAL A 126 -9.49 11.42 44.52
CA VAL A 126 -8.13 11.68 44.04
C VAL A 126 -7.34 10.38 43.91
N GLU A 127 -7.42 9.47 44.87
CA GLU A 127 -6.81 8.13 44.79
C GLU A 127 -7.32 7.35 43.58
N GLN A 128 -8.64 7.39 43.34
CA GLN A 128 -9.23 6.77 42.15
C GLN A 128 -8.71 7.40 40.84
N GLN A 129 -8.55 8.72 40.79
CA GLN A 129 -7.97 9.39 39.63
C GLN A 129 -6.50 9.02 39.42
N VAL A 130 -5.71 8.89 40.49
CA VAL A 130 -4.32 8.41 40.42
C VAL A 130 -4.26 7.00 39.85
N ALA A 131 -5.09 6.07 40.35
CA ALA A 131 -5.17 4.72 39.82
C ALA A 131 -5.55 4.69 38.32
N ASN A 132 -6.48 5.55 37.89
CA ASN A 132 -6.82 5.67 36.47
C ASN A 132 -5.64 6.18 35.63
N ILE A 133 -4.88 7.16 36.12
CA ILE A 133 -3.69 7.69 35.44
C ILE A 133 -2.61 6.60 35.32
N GLU A 134 -2.43 5.77 36.35
CA GLU A 134 -1.49 4.65 36.32
C GLU A 134 -1.90 3.58 35.29
N ASN A 135 -3.19 3.26 35.21
CA ASN A 135 -3.71 2.36 34.16
C ASN A 135 -3.47 2.94 32.76
N PHE A 136 -3.72 4.23 32.54
CA PHE A 136 -3.43 4.88 31.25
C PHE A 136 -1.93 4.87 30.93
N LYS A 137 -1.05 5.05 31.91
CA LYS A 137 0.41 4.93 31.71
C LYS A 137 0.80 3.52 31.30
N ALA A 138 0.22 2.48 31.92
CA ALA A 138 0.48 1.09 31.57
C ALA A 138 0.01 0.77 30.13
N GLU A 139 -1.18 1.23 29.75
CA GLU A 139 -1.68 1.09 28.37
C GLU A 139 -0.80 1.84 27.35
N LEU A 140 -0.40 3.07 27.64
CA LEU A 140 0.51 3.83 26.77
C LEU A 140 1.86 3.14 26.61
N SER A 141 2.40 2.55 27.68
CA SER A 141 3.63 1.77 27.62
C SER A 141 3.49 0.53 26.73
N LYS A 142 2.35 -0.17 26.84
CA LYS A 142 2.01 -1.30 25.98
C LYS A 142 1.89 -0.89 24.51
N TYR A 143 1.20 0.20 24.21
CA TYR A 143 1.11 0.70 22.82
C TYR A 143 2.48 1.11 22.26
N ASP A 144 3.37 1.69 23.08
CA ASP A 144 4.72 2.05 22.61
C ASP A 144 5.58 0.81 22.34
N SER A 145 5.45 -0.26 23.15
CA SER A 145 6.14 -1.53 22.89
C SER A 145 5.62 -2.23 21.64
N GLU A 146 4.30 -2.31 21.46
CA GLU A 146 3.67 -2.84 20.24
C GLU A 146 4.08 -2.04 19.00
N ARG A 147 4.08 -0.71 19.08
CA ARG A 147 4.53 0.16 18.00
C ARG A 147 5.99 -0.10 17.62
N LYS A 148 6.88 -0.22 18.61
CA LYS A 148 8.30 -0.53 18.38
C LYS A 148 8.47 -1.91 17.75
N GLN A 149 7.70 -2.90 18.17
CA GLN A 149 7.69 -4.23 17.58
C GLN A 149 7.25 -4.17 16.11
N TRP A 150 6.14 -3.49 15.80
CA TRP A 150 5.68 -3.30 14.43
C TRP A 150 6.72 -2.57 13.56
N GLN A 151 7.37 -1.55 14.11
CA GLN A 151 8.44 -0.84 13.42
C GLN A 151 9.64 -1.75 13.12
N ALA A 152 10.04 -2.62 14.06
CA ALA A 152 11.10 -3.60 13.86
C ALA A 152 10.71 -4.61 12.76
N THR A 153 9.53 -5.22 12.85
CA THR A 153 9.03 -6.17 11.84
C THR A 153 8.93 -5.55 10.45
N ALA A 154 8.46 -4.31 10.34
CA ALA A 154 8.40 -3.60 9.07
C ALA A 154 9.81 -3.32 8.49
N THR A 155 10.77 -2.97 9.34
CA THR A 155 12.17 -2.75 8.94
C THR A 155 12.81 -4.03 8.44
N ASP A 156 12.57 -5.15 9.13
CA ASP A 156 13.07 -6.47 8.72
C ASP A 156 12.45 -6.92 7.39
N SER A 157 11.15 -6.75 7.21
CA SER A 157 10.45 -7.06 5.96
C SER A 157 10.98 -6.22 4.78
N LEU A 158 11.23 -4.93 5.00
CA LEU A 158 11.87 -4.06 4.00
C LEU A 158 13.30 -4.49 3.67
N SER A 159 14.05 -4.95 4.67
CA SER A 159 15.41 -5.49 4.47
C SER A 159 15.39 -6.77 3.62
N CYS A 160 14.48 -7.71 3.92
CA CYS A 160 14.30 -8.93 3.12
C CYS A 160 13.89 -8.60 1.68
N MET A 161 12.89 -7.73 1.47
CA MET A 161 12.48 -7.31 0.13
C MET A 161 13.61 -6.65 -0.66
N LYS A 162 14.46 -5.85 0.02
CA LYS A 162 15.64 -5.25 -0.60
C LYS A 162 16.63 -6.32 -1.05
N GLN A 163 16.89 -7.32 -0.22
CA GLN A 163 17.76 -8.44 -0.56
C GLN A 163 17.21 -9.22 -1.77
N ASP A 164 15.91 -9.49 -1.82
CA ASP A 164 15.27 -10.16 -2.95
C ASP A 164 15.41 -9.33 -4.24
N LEU A 165 15.22 -8.01 -4.17
CA LEU A 165 15.44 -7.12 -5.31
C LEU A 165 16.89 -7.13 -5.80
N ASP A 166 17.87 -7.20 -4.90
CA ASP A 166 19.28 -7.31 -5.26
C ASP A 166 19.58 -8.67 -5.94
N VAL A 167 18.96 -9.76 -5.48
CA VAL A 167 19.04 -11.08 -6.14
C VAL A 167 18.42 -11.04 -7.54
N PHE A 168 17.22 -10.47 -7.69
CA PHE A 168 16.57 -10.32 -9.00
C PHE A 168 17.40 -9.47 -9.96
N ARG A 169 18.00 -8.38 -9.46
CA ARG A 169 18.90 -7.56 -10.26
C ARG A 169 20.10 -8.35 -10.76
N TYR A 170 20.73 -9.14 -9.88
CA TYR A 170 21.85 -9.99 -10.27
C TYR A 170 21.44 -11.04 -11.32
N GLU A 171 20.25 -11.64 -11.18
CA GLU A 171 19.73 -12.58 -12.17
C GLU A 171 19.46 -11.93 -13.53
N LEU A 172 18.93 -10.70 -13.54
CA LEU A 172 18.74 -9.92 -14.76
C LEU A 172 20.07 -9.58 -15.42
N GLU A 173 21.08 -9.14 -14.66
CA GLU A 173 22.43 -8.88 -15.17
C GLU A 173 23.06 -10.16 -15.76
N ARG A 174 22.84 -11.33 -15.13
CA ARG A 174 23.27 -12.63 -15.66
C ARG A 174 22.55 -13.01 -16.95
N MET A 175 21.24 -12.80 -17.02
CA MET A 175 20.44 -13.08 -18.22
C MET A 175 20.82 -12.14 -19.38
N ASP A 176 21.10 -10.87 -19.11
CA ASP A 176 21.61 -9.94 -20.11
C ASP A 176 22.97 -10.40 -20.67
N ALA A 177 23.89 -10.82 -19.80
CA ALA A 177 25.17 -11.39 -20.24
C ALA A 177 24.99 -12.64 -21.12
N TYR A 178 24.01 -13.50 -20.79
CA TYR A 178 23.65 -14.66 -21.61
C TYR A 178 23.10 -14.25 -22.97
N VAL A 179 22.16 -13.31 -23.01
CA VAL A 179 21.57 -12.77 -24.25
C VAL A 179 22.66 -12.14 -25.13
N GLN A 180 23.57 -11.35 -24.55
CA GLN A 180 24.71 -10.80 -25.28
C GLN A 180 25.64 -11.90 -25.85
N GLY A 181 25.82 -13.00 -25.11
CA GLY A 181 26.57 -14.17 -25.59
C GLY A 181 25.88 -14.89 -26.76
N ALA A 182 24.56 -15.06 -26.66
CA ALA A 182 23.74 -15.62 -27.72
C ALA A 182 23.74 -14.73 -28.98
N GLN A 183 23.62 -13.41 -28.79
CA GLN A 183 23.68 -12.42 -29.88
C GLN A 183 24.99 -12.54 -30.66
N ARG A 184 26.14 -12.60 -29.99
CA ARG A 184 27.44 -12.80 -30.65
C ARG A 184 27.51 -14.11 -31.44
N THR A 185 26.83 -15.15 -30.95
CA THR A 185 26.77 -16.45 -31.64
C THR A 185 25.90 -16.35 -32.89
N VAL A 186 24.74 -15.69 -32.80
CA VAL A 186 23.88 -15.39 -33.94
C VAL A 186 24.63 -14.56 -34.98
N ASP A 187 25.33 -13.50 -34.57
CA ASP A 187 26.11 -12.65 -35.49
C ASP A 187 27.19 -13.46 -36.22
N ARG A 188 27.85 -14.42 -35.55
CA ARG A 188 28.81 -15.34 -36.18
C ARG A 188 28.12 -16.25 -37.21
N VAL A 189 26.99 -16.86 -36.85
CA VAL A 189 26.23 -17.74 -37.76
C VAL A 189 25.73 -16.97 -38.98
N VAL A 190 25.24 -15.74 -38.80
CA VAL A 190 24.84 -14.85 -39.89
C VAL A 190 26.04 -14.53 -40.79
N GLY A 191 27.21 -14.28 -40.21
CA GLY A 191 28.45 -14.07 -40.95
C GLY A 191 28.89 -15.31 -41.78
N GLU A 192 28.82 -16.50 -41.20
CA GLU A 192 29.12 -17.76 -41.91
C GLU A 192 28.08 -18.04 -43.01
N LEU A 193 26.79 -17.79 -42.74
CA LEU A 193 25.73 -17.94 -43.73
C LEU A 193 25.95 -17.01 -44.92
N GLY A 194 26.37 -15.76 -44.67
CA GLY A 194 26.77 -14.82 -45.72
C GLY A 194 27.93 -15.35 -46.56
N ARG A 195 28.98 -15.90 -45.93
CA ARG A 195 30.11 -16.52 -46.66
C ARG A 195 29.68 -17.71 -47.51
N VAL A 196 28.82 -18.58 -46.97
CA VAL A 196 28.29 -19.74 -47.71
C VAL A 196 27.45 -19.27 -48.89
N GLN A 197 26.66 -18.22 -48.72
CA GLN A 197 25.89 -17.61 -49.80
C GLN A 197 26.82 -17.04 -50.90
N ASP A 198 27.86 -16.29 -50.54
CA ASP A 198 28.84 -15.76 -51.49
C ASP A 198 29.56 -16.86 -52.28
N ILE A 199 29.94 -17.95 -51.59
CA ILE A 199 30.53 -19.14 -52.24
C ILE A 199 29.52 -19.79 -53.19
N GLY A 200 28.26 -19.90 -52.77
CA GLY A 200 27.17 -20.44 -53.59
C GLY A 200 26.93 -19.63 -54.87
N ASP A 201 26.92 -18.31 -54.76
CA ASP A 201 26.73 -17.41 -55.90
C ASP A 201 27.95 -17.41 -56.84
N SER A 202 29.17 -17.51 -56.29
CA SER A 202 30.40 -17.72 -57.06
C SER A 202 30.38 -19.03 -57.85
N LEU A 203 29.97 -20.14 -57.20
CA LEU A 203 29.84 -21.44 -57.85
C LEU A 203 28.78 -21.41 -58.96
N ARG A 204 27.62 -20.77 -58.72
CA ARG A 204 26.59 -20.58 -59.76
C ARG A 204 27.16 -19.82 -60.96
N ALA A 205 27.85 -18.70 -60.72
CA ALA A 205 28.46 -17.91 -61.78
C ALA A 205 29.50 -18.71 -62.59
N ASP A 206 30.31 -19.55 -61.93
CA ASP A 206 31.26 -20.44 -62.62
C ASP A 206 30.55 -21.53 -63.44
N THR A 207 29.49 -22.14 -62.89
CA THR A 207 28.68 -23.12 -63.64
C THR A 207 28.01 -22.51 -64.86
N ASP A 208 27.46 -21.30 -64.75
CA ASP A 208 26.86 -20.57 -65.88
C ASP A 208 27.90 -20.23 -66.94
N LYS A 209 29.10 -19.82 -66.52
CA LYS A 209 30.22 -19.57 -67.43
C LYS A 209 30.64 -20.84 -68.17
N ARG A 210 30.76 -21.97 -67.46
CA ARG A 210 31.12 -23.27 -68.07
C ARG A 210 30.06 -23.77 -69.03
N LEU A 211 28.78 -23.65 -68.65
CA LEU A 211 27.65 -24.00 -69.51
C LEU A 211 27.64 -23.11 -70.76
N GLY A 212 27.87 -21.80 -70.61
CA GLY A 212 28.02 -20.88 -71.73
C GLY A 212 29.17 -21.22 -72.67
N GLN A 213 30.32 -21.66 -72.14
CA GLN A 213 31.46 -22.14 -72.94
C GLN A 213 31.13 -23.44 -73.68
N GLN A 214 30.53 -24.42 -73.01
CA GLN A 214 30.11 -25.68 -73.64
C GLN A 214 29.07 -25.43 -74.73
N ASN A 215 28.11 -24.53 -74.51
CA ASN A 215 27.12 -24.17 -75.52
C ASN A 215 27.76 -23.49 -76.74
N LYS A 216 28.75 -22.61 -76.54
CA LYS A 216 29.53 -22.03 -77.65
C LYS A 216 30.27 -23.11 -78.44
N MET A 217 30.95 -24.03 -77.75
CA MET A 217 31.66 -25.14 -78.38
C MET A 217 30.72 -26.05 -79.17
N LEU A 218 29.57 -26.40 -78.60
CA LEU A 218 28.54 -27.20 -79.25
C LEU A 218 28.01 -26.51 -80.51
N ASN A 219 27.75 -25.20 -80.45
CA ASN A 219 27.33 -24.44 -81.63
C ASN A 219 28.41 -24.41 -82.71
N VAL A 220 29.69 -24.27 -82.36
CA VAL A 220 30.80 -24.37 -83.32
C VAL A 220 30.84 -25.75 -83.98
N PHE A 221 30.76 -26.84 -83.19
CA PHE A 221 30.70 -28.20 -83.73
C PHE A 221 29.47 -28.43 -84.62
N LYS A 222 28.32 -27.91 -84.21
CA LYS A 222 27.09 -27.96 -85.02
C LYS A 222 27.30 -27.27 -86.37
N THR A 223 27.83 -26.05 -86.38
CA THR A 223 28.12 -25.33 -87.64
C THR A 223 29.15 -26.04 -88.50
N ASP A 224 30.19 -26.65 -87.91
CA ASP A 224 31.19 -27.44 -88.65
C ASP A 224 30.57 -28.69 -89.29
N LEU A 225 29.69 -29.39 -88.55
CA LEU A 225 28.95 -30.53 -89.07
C LEU A 225 27.98 -30.12 -90.19
N GLU A 226 27.27 -29.00 -90.04
CA GLU A 226 26.39 -28.45 -91.08
C GLU A 226 27.20 -28.13 -92.35
N VAL A 227 28.36 -27.49 -92.23
CA VAL A 227 29.26 -27.22 -93.38
C VAL A 227 29.77 -28.52 -94.02
N LYS A 228 30.18 -29.51 -93.23
CA LYS A 228 30.60 -30.82 -93.74
C LYS A 228 29.48 -31.56 -94.46
N LEU A 229 28.25 -31.48 -93.94
CA LEU A 229 27.06 -32.08 -94.54
C LEU A 229 26.76 -31.42 -95.90
N VAL A 230 26.74 -30.09 -95.96
CA VAL A 230 26.60 -29.33 -97.22
C VAL A 230 27.70 -29.68 -98.21
N ASN A 231 28.95 -29.82 -97.76
CA ASN A 231 30.06 -30.23 -98.62
C ASN A 231 29.91 -31.66 -99.16
N LEU A 232 29.42 -32.60 -98.35
CA LEU A 232 29.13 -33.97 -98.80
C LEU A 232 27.96 -33.99 -99.77
N GLU A 233 26.90 -33.22 -99.51
CA GLU A 233 25.75 -33.06 -100.40
C GLU A 233 26.18 -32.48 -101.75
N ASN A 234 27.02 -31.44 -101.76
CA ASN A 234 27.60 -30.88 -102.99
C ASN A 234 28.45 -31.89 -103.76
N ARG A 235 29.27 -32.70 -103.06
CA ARG A 235 30.06 -33.77 -103.70
C ARG A 235 29.16 -34.85 -104.28
N TYR A 236 28.11 -35.23 -103.55
CA TYR A 236 27.13 -36.20 -104.03
C TYR A 236 26.41 -35.68 -105.27
N ASN A 237 25.92 -34.44 -105.26
CA ASN A 237 25.30 -33.80 -106.41
C ASN A 237 26.25 -33.75 -107.60
N LYS A 238 27.52 -33.37 -107.38
CA LYS A 238 28.55 -33.40 -108.44
C LYS A 238 28.80 -34.81 -108.99
N LEU A 239 28.93 -35.82 -108.12
CA LEU A 239 29.14 -37.20 -108.55
C LEU A 239 27.91 -37.74 -109.30
N SER A 240 26.72 -37.34 -108.85
CA SER A 240 25.46 -37.64 -109.50
C SER A 240 25.39 -36.99 -110.88
N ASP A 241 25.79 -35.72 -111.03
CA ASP A 241 25.90 -35.04 -112.33
C ASP A 241 26.98 -35.68 -113.21
N ASP A 242 28.11 -36.14 -112.67
CA ASP A 242 29.15 -36.83 -113.44
C ASP A 242 28.67 -38.20 -113.96
N LEU A 243 27.87 -38.93 -113.17
CA LEU A 243 27.34 -40.27 -113.50
C LEU A 243 26.06 -40.23 -114.33
N TRP A 244 25.16 -39.29 -114.04
CA TRP A 244 23.79 -39.21 -114.55
C TRP A 244 23.47 -37.90 -115.27
N GLY A 245 24.38 -36.92 -115.24
CA GLY A 245 24.23 -35.69 -116.00
C GLY A 245 24.24 -35.97 -117.49
N GLU A 246 23.51 -35.12 -118.20
CA GLU A 246 23.11 -35.29 -119.61
C GLU A 246 24.29 -35.41 -120.59
N GLU A 247 25.53 -35.14 -120.17
CA GLU A 247 26.67 -35.02 -121.09
C GLU A 247 27.78 -36.09 -120.99
N THR A 248 27.92 -36.91 -119.92
CA THR A 248 29.20 -37.67 -119.76
C THR A 248 29.20 -39.09 -119.17
N GLY A 249 28.14 -39.58 -118.51
CA GLY A 249 28.20 -40.90 -117.83
C GLY A 249 27.87 -42.08 -118.74
N LEU A 250 26.61 -42.16 -119.19
CA LEU A 250 26.11 -43.30 -119.97
C LEU A 250 26.60 -43.28 -121.42
N ALA A 251 26.76 -42.08 -122.00
CA ALA A 251 27.21 -41.89 -123.38
C ALA A 251 28.67 -42.34 -123.58
N LYS A 252 29.55 -42.08 -122.60
CA LYS A 252 30.95 -42.50 -122.64
C LYS A 252 31.09 -44.02 -122.48
N VAL A 253 30.32 -44.62 -121.55
CA VAL A 253 30.28 -46.08 -121.40
C VAL A 253 29.72 -46.75 -122.66
N MET A 254 28.69 -46.19 -123.31
CA MET A 254 28.21 -46.71 -124.60
C MET A 254 29.23 -46.54 -125.74
N HIS A 255 29.99 -45.45 -125.75
CA HIS A 255 31.04 -45.23 -126.74
C HIS A 255 32.21 -46.22 -126.57
N ASP A 256 32.68 -46.42 -125.34
CA ASP A 256 33.75 -47.39 -125.05
C ASP A 256 33.27 -48.83 -125.31
N LEU A 257 31.98 -49.14 -125.04
CA LEU A 257 31.39 -50.44 -125.37
C LEU A 257 31.30 -50.67 -126.90
N SER A 258 30.95 -49.64 -127.68
CA SER A 258 31.01 -49.69 -129.16
C SER A 258 32.43 -49.91 -129.67
N ARG A 259 33.41 -49.20 -129.11
CA ARG A 259 34.82 -49.33 -129.50
C ARG A 259 35.38 -50.72 -129.21
N THR A 260 35.01 -51.31 -128.06
CA THR A 260 35.40 -52.68 -127.73
C THR A 260 34.78 -53.69 -128.70
N ASN A 261 33.55 -53.43 -129.17
CA ASN A 261 32.86 -54.28 -130.15
C ASN A 261 33.48 -54.21 -131.56
N GLU A 262 34.01 -53.05 -131.97
CA GLU A 262 34.80 -52.88 -133.20
C GLU A 262 36.14 -53.64 -133.16
N VAL A 263 36.84 -53.62 -132.02
CA VAL A 263 38.11 -54.37 -131.85
C VAL A 263 37.88 -55.88 -131.90
N VAL A 264 36.79 -56.37 -131.29
CA VAL A 264 36.44 -57.80 -131.31
C VAL A 264 36.05 -58.27 -132.72
N THR A 265 35.35 -57.44 -133.49
CA THR A 265 35.04 -57.74 -134.91
C THR A 265 36.29 -57.70 -135.80
N SER A 266 37.23 -56.79 -135.56
CA SER A 266 38.54 -56.75 -136.22
C SER A 266 39.38 -58.01 -135.94
N MET A 267 39.50 -58.43 -134.67
CA MET A 267 40.22 -59.67 -134.32
C MET A 267 39.55 -60.92 -134.91
N SER A 268 38.22 -60.92 -135.03
CA SER A 268 37.48 -62.01 -135.68
C SER A 268 37.80 -62.10 -137.18
N THR A 269 37.98 -60.96 -137.86
CA THR A 269 38.42 -60.93 -139.28
C THR A 269 39.90 -61.31 -139.47
N GLU A 270 40.78 -60.99 -138.52
CA GLU A 270 42.19 -61.40 -138.56
C GLU A 270 42.37 -62.91 -138.32
N PHE A 271 41.57 -63.51 -137.42
CA PHE A 271 41.53 -64.97 -137.19
C PHE A 271 41.04 -65.76 -138.40
N ALA A 272 40.15 -65.20 -139.20
CA ALA A 272 39.71 -65.81 -140.45
C ALA A 272 40.82 -65.78 -141.52
N SER A 273 41.70 -64.78 -141.52
CA SER A 273 42.82 -64.66 -142.46
C SER A 273 44.02 -65.56 -142.10
N MET A 274 44.27 -65.83 -140.81
CA MET A 274 45.33 -66.75 -140.35
C MET A 274 45.08 -68.23 -140.69
N LYS A 275 43.89 -68.60 -141.18
CA LYS A 275 43.56 -69.99 -141.55
C LYS A 275 44.15 -70.41 -142.91
N HIS A 276 44.71 -69.48 -143.70
CA HIS A 276 45.14 -69.76 -145.07
C HIS A 276 46.66 -69.82 -145.31
N ASP A 277 47.49 -69.50 -144.33
CA ASP A 277 48.95 -69.54 -144.46
C ASP A 277 49.54 -70.80 -143.81
N LYS A 278 50.05 -71.70 -144.67
CA LYS A 278 50.79 -72.91 -144.27
C LYS A 278 52.13 -72.51 -143.64
N ALA A 279 52.12 -72.27 -142.33
CA ALA A 279 53.33 -72.13 -141.53
C ALA A 279 54.01 -73.49 -141.30
N SER A 280 55.34 -73.46 -141.38
CA SER A 280 56.26 -74.60 -141.42
C SER A 280 56.28 -75.44 -140.13
N ILE A 281 56.24 -76.77 -140.27
CA ILE A 281 56.31 -77.78 -139.20
C ILE A 281 57.61 -77.67 -138.36
N ALA A 282 58.64 -76.96 -138.83
CA ALA A 282 59.88 -76.72 -138.08
C ALA A 282 59.76 -75.58 -137.04
N GLN A 283 58.80 -74.66 -137.17
CA GLN A 283 58.58 -73.57 -136.19
C GLN A 283 57.62 -73.98 -135.06
N LEU A 284 56.78 -74.99 -135.28
CA LEU A 284 55.86 -75.55 -134.28
C LEU A 284 56.58 -76.38 -133.21
N GLN A 285 57.72 -77.00 -133.51
CA GLN A 285 58.49 -77.78 -132.53
C GLN A 285 59.29 -76.90 -131.54
N MET A 286 59.85 -75.76 -131.96
CA MET A 286 60.50 -74.83 -131.01
C MET A 286 59.49 -74.16 -130.07
N VAL A 287 58.33 -73.75 -130.61
CA VAL A 287 57.26 -73.17 -129.77
C VAL A 287 56.70 -74.20 -128.79
N GLN A 288 56.65 -75.49 -129.17
CA GLN A 288 56.21 -76.56 -128.28
C GLN A 288 57.21 -76.84 -127.14
N GLU A 289 58.52 -76.65 -127.38
CA GLU A 289 59.56 -76.79 -126.36
C GLU A 289 59.64 -75.56 -125.43
N GLU A 290 59.47 -74.34 -125.96
CA GLU A 290 59.36 -73.11 -125.16
C GLU A 290 58.10 -73.10 -124.30
N VAL A 291 56.95 -73.54 -124.82
CA VAL A 291 55.71 -73.64 -124.04
C VAL A 291 55.84 -74.70 -122.94
N ASN A 292 56.50 -75.83 -123.18
CA ASN A 292 56.72 -76.84 -122.13
C ASN A 292 57.66 -76.35 -121.02
N ASN A 293 58.74 -75.64 -121.36
CA ASN A 293 59.63 -75.04 -120.36
C ASN A 293 58.92 -73.94 -119.56
N PHE A 294 58.15 -73.07 -120.23
CA PHE A 294 57.35 -72.04 -119.57
C PHE A 294 56.27 -72.65 -118.66
N THR A 295 55.64 -73.74 -119.08
CA THR A 295 54.63 -74.44 -118.27
C THR A 295 55.25 -75.07 -117.01
N LEU A 296 56.46 -75.62 -117.11
CA LEU A 296 57.21 -76.14 -115.97
C LEU A 296 57.64 -75.04 -114.99
N GLU A 297 58.15 -73.91 -115.51
CA GLU A 297 58.54 -72.76 -114.70
C GLU A 297 57.32 -72.12 -114.01
N THR A 298 56.20 -71.99 -114.72
CA THR A 298 54.95 -71.48 -114.17
C THR A 298 54.39 -72.42 -113.09
N ASN A 299 54.44 -73.74 -113.28
CA ASN A 299 54.02 -74.69 -112.25
C ASN A 299 54.91 -74.64 -111.01
N ASN A 300 56.23 -74.50 -111.17
CA ASN A 300 57.15 -74.34 -110.05
C ASN A 300 56.87 -73.03 -109.28
N ASN A 301 56.61 -71.93 -110.00
CA ASN A 301 56.28 -70.64 -109.39
C ASN A 301 54.92 -70.66 -108.69
N VAL A 302 53.91 -71.32 -109.27
CA VAL A 302 52.58 -71.49 -108.63
C VAL A 302 52.69 -72.37 -107.39
N THR A 303 53.52 -73.43 -107.41
CA THR A 303 53.75 -74.28 -106.24
C THR A 303 54.48 -73.52 -105.13
N ALA A 304 55.47 -72.69 -105.47
CA ALA A 304 56.17 -71.83 -104.53
C ALA A 304 55.25 -70.74 -103.93
N LEU A 305 54.37 -70.16 -104.77
CA LEU A 305 53.36 -69.20 -104.32
C LEU A 305 52.36 -69.86 -103.35
N GLN A 306 51.90 -71.07 -103.66
CA GLN A 306 51.00 -71.85 -102.82
C GLN A 306 51.63 -72.13 -101.45
N GLN A 307 52.89 -72.56 -101.40
CA GLN A 307 53.60 -72.75 -100.13
C GLN A 307 53.79 -71.44 -99.34
N THR A 308 53.94 -70.30 -100.02
CA THR A 308 54.06 -68.99 -99.39
C THR A 308 52.72 -68.55 -98.80
N VAL A 309 51.62 -68.76 -99.53
CA VAL A 309 50.25 -68.49 -99.05
C VAL A 309 49.88 -69.42 -97.90
N ASP A 310 50.23 -70.70 -97.96
CA ASP A 310 49.96 -71.67 -96.89
C ASP A 310 50.73 -71.31 -95.61
N ARG A 311 52.01 -70.89 -95.73
CA ARG A 311 52.75 -70.32 -94.59
C ARG A 311 52.09 -69.05 -94.07
N MET A 312 51.75 -68.10 -94.94
CA MET A 312 51.14 -66.84 -94.52
C MET A 312 49.76 -67.05 -93.86
N MET A 313 48.97 -68.01 -94.35
CA MET A 313 47.70 -68.41 -93.72
C MET A 313 47.91 -69.10 -92.38
N SER A 314 48.95 -69.95 -92.26
CA SER A 314 49.33 -70.56 -90.99
C SER A 314 49.76 -69.49 -89.98
N ASP A 315 50.63 -68.57 -90.38
CA ASP A 315 51.11 -67.47 -89.55
C ASP A 315 49.96 -66.51 -89.18
N MET A 316 49.06 -66.19 -90.12
CA MET A 316 47.84 -65.42 -89.83
C MET A 316 46.96 -66.15 -88.84
N LYS A 317 46.76 -67.46 -88.99
CA LYS A 317 45.94 -68.25 -88.06
C LYS A 317 46.54 -68.23 -86.66
N GLU A 318 47.86 -68.35 -86.53
CA GLU A 318 48.56 -68.25 -85.24
C GLU A 318 48.49 -66.84 -84.65
N HIS A 319 48.64 -65.79 -85.46
CA HIS A 319 48.47 -64.40 -85.04
C HIS A 319 47.04 -64.08 -84.63
N PHE A 320 46.02 -64.54 -85.38
CA PHE A 320 44.61 -64.39 -85.02
C PHE A 320 44.27 -65.16 -83.76
N GLN A 321 44.79 -66.37 -83.60
CA GLN A 321 44.57 -67.16 -82.38
C GLN A 321 45.23 -66.50 -81.17
N THR A 322 46.45 -65.98 -81.31
CA THR A 322 47.14 -65.22 -80.26
C THR A 322 46.41 -63.91 -79.94
N ALA A 323 46.01 -63.12 -80.94
CA ALA A 323 45.25 -61.89 -80.74
C ALA A 323 43.89 -62.17 -80.09
N THR A 324 43.18 -63.22 -80.52
CA THR A 324 41.91 -63.63 -79.92
C THR A 324 42.09 -64.05 -78.46
N ASN A 325 43.13 -64.83 -78.15
CA ASN A 325 43.45 -65.21 -76.78
C ASN A 325 43.84 -64.00 -75.92
N THR A 326 44.57 -63.04 -76.49
CA THR A 326 44.97 -61.80 -75.80
C THR A 326 43.77 -60.91 -75.52
N VAL A 327 42.86 -60.76 -76.48
CA VAL A 327 41.60 -60.02 -76.32
C VAL A 327 40.68 -60.74 -75.32
N ALA A 328 40.60 -62.07 -75.37
CA ALA A 328 39.82 -62.85 -74.41
C ALA A 328 40.38 -62.70 -72.98
N ALA A 329 41.71 -62.77 -72.81
CA ALA A 329 42.38 -62.55 -71.53
C ALA A 329 42.19 -61.10 -71.04
N HIS A 330 42.31 -60.12 -71.92
CA HIS A 330 42.07 -58.71 -71.61
C HIS A 330 40.61 -58.46 -71.20
N ASN A 331 39.64 -59.00 -71.93
CA ASN A 331 38.22 -58.89 -71.60
C ASN A 331 37.91 -59.59 -70.26
N ALA A 332 38.51 -60.75 -69.98
CA ALA A 332 38.36 -61.42 -68.70
C ALA A 332 38.94 -60.59 -67.54
N ALA A 333 40.13 -60.00 -67.73
CA ALA A 333 40.76 -59.12 -66.73
C ALA A 333 39.92 -57.86 -66.50
N MET A 334 39.45 -57.20 -67.56
CA MET A 334 38.58 -56.02 -67.48
C MET A 334 37.26 -56.34 -66.78
N LEU A 335 36.59 -57.46 -67.12
CA LEU A 335 35.36 -57.88 -66.44
C LEU A 335 35.60 -58.20 -64.96
N GLN A 336 36.78 -58.72 -64.62
CA GLN A 336 37.15 -58.98 -63.24
C GLN A 336 37.36 -57.67 -62.46
N GLU A 337 38.05 -56.70 -63.05
CA GLU A 337 38.25 -55.36 -62.47
C GLU A 337 36.92 -54.63 -62.27
N VAL A 338 36.02 -54.70 -63.25
CA VAL A 338 34.66 -54.15 -63.16
C VAL A 338 33.87 -54.83 -62.04
N ARG A 339 33.96 -56.17 -61.89
CA ARG A 339 33.31 -56.88 -60.77
C ARG A 339 33.87 -56.47 -59.42
N THR A 340 35.18 -56.31 -59.29
CA THR A 340 35.79 -55.88 -58.02
C THR A 340 35.38 -54.45 -57.67
N ALA A 341 35.39 -53.53 -58.65
CA ALA A 341 34.92 -52.16 -58.45
C ALA A 341 33.44 -52.12 -58.01
N TYR A 342 32.56 -52.89 -58.66
CA TYR A 342 31.16 -52.98 -58.24
C TYR A 342 30.98 -53.58 -56.84
N GLN A 343 31.80 -54.55 -56.45
CA GLN A 343 31.74 -55.13 -55.10
C GLN A 343 32.20 -54.12 -54.03
N GLU A 344 33.21 -53.31 -54.33
CA GLU A 344 33.68 -52.23 -53.46
C GLU A 344 32.61 -51.14 -53.33
N GLU A 345 32.03 -50.66 -54.43
CA GLU A 345 30.93 -49.70 -54.40
C GLU A 345 29.71 -50.22 -53.63
N LEU A 346 29.35 -51.50 -53.79
CA LEU A 346 28.27 -52.12 -53.02
C LEU A 346 28.57 -52.15 -51.52
N LYS A 347 29.83 -52.39 -51.14
CA LYS A 347 30.28 -52.38 -49.75
C LYS A 347 30.26 -50.97 -49.16
N GLU A 348 30.71 -49.96 -49.91
CA GLU A 348 30.64 -48.56 -49.51
C GLU A 348 29.19 -48.09 -49.36
N ALA A 349 28.32 -48.42 -50.32
CA ALA A 349 26.90 -48.11 -50.26
C ALA A 349 26.22 -48.76 -49.04
N ALA A 350 26.59 -50.00 -48.70
CA ALA A 350 26.10 -50.67 -47.49
C ALA A 350 26.57 -49.97 -46.21
N GLN A 351 27.84 -49.51 -46.15
CA GLN A 351 28.36 -48.75 -45.01
C GLN A 351 27.68 -47.40 -44.84
N VAL A 352 27.40 -46.68 -45.94
CA VAL A 352 26.66 -45.42 -45.89
C VAL A 352 25.25 -45.64 -45.36
N ARG A 353 24.55 -46.68 -45.83
CA ARG A 353 23.22 -47.04 -45.30
C ARG A 353 23.27 -47.32 -43.80
N GLN A 354 24.25 -48.11 -43.35
CA GLN A 354 24.44 -48.39 -41.93
C GLN A 354 24.64 -47.10 -41.10
N LYS A 355 25.50 -46.19 -41.55
CA LYS A 355 25.73 -44.90 -40.85
C LYS A 355 24.47 -44.02 -40.83
N VAL A 356 23.69 -44.02 -41.90
CA VAL A 356 22.41 -43.30 -41.95
C VAL A 356 21.41 -43.92 -40.97
N ASP A 357 21.35 -45.25 -40.88
CA ASP A 357 20.47 -45.94 -39.93
C ASP A 357 20.88 -45.66 -38.48
N GLU A 358 22.18 -45.71 -38.17
CA GLU A 358 22.74 -45.35 -36.86
C GLU A 358 22.42 -43.89 -36.51
N PHE A 359 22.63 -42.96 -37.44
CA PHE A 359 22.30 -41.55 -37.25
C PHE A 359 20.80 -41.33 -37.01
N MET A 360 19.94 -42.00 -37.79
CA MET A 360 18.49 -41.94 -37.63
C MET A 360 18.04 -42.52 -36.29
N GLN A 361 18.73 -43.53 -35.77
CA GLN A 361 18.46 -44.08 -34.45
C GLN A 361 18.90 -43.11 -33.34
N SER A 362 20.11 -42.55 -33.42
CA SER A 362 20.58 -41.56 -32.44
C SER A 362 19.70 -40.31 -32.41
N GLU A 363 19.21 -39.85 -33.57
CA GLU A 363 18.33 -38.68 -33.67
C GLU A 363 16.96 -38.97 -33.02
N ARG A 364 16.43 -40.19 -33.17
CA ARG A 364 15.18 -40.61 -32.50
C ARG A 364 15.34 -40.68 -30.99
N GLU A 365 16.48 -41.18 -30.50
CA GLU A 365 16.78 -41.25 -29.07
C GLU A 365 16.98 -39.85 -28.48
N TYR A 366 17.71 -38.98 -29.17
CA TYR A 366 17.87 -37.58 -28.78
C TYR A 366 16.53 -36.84 -28.72
N ARG A 367 15.68 -37.01 -29.74
CA ARG A 367 14.33 -36.42 -29.76
C ARG A 367 13.49 -36.92 -28.58
N ARG A 368 13.50 -38.22 -28.29
CA ARG A 368 12.76 -38.79 -27.15
C ARG A 368 13.26 -38.22 -25.82
N SER A 369 14.57 -38.10 -25.63
CA SER A 369 15.15 -37.50 -24.42
C SER A 369 14.76 -36.03 -24.27
N LEU A 370 14.72 -35.27 -25.36
CA LEU A 370 14.29 -33.88 -25.35
C LEU A 370 12.79 -33.77 -25.01
N GLU A 371 11.94 -34.63 -25.59
CA GLU A 371 10.51 -34.71 -25.26
C GLU A 371 10.28 -35.03 -23.79
N GLU A 372 11.01 -36.00 -23.23
CA GLU A 372 10.97 -36.33 -21.80
C GLU A 372 11.40 -35.15 -20.91
N SER A 373 12.47 -34.44 -21.29
CA SER A 373 12.94 -33.25 -20.56
C SER A 373 11.95 -32.10 -20.61
N ILE A 374 11.30 -31.88 -21.76
CA ILE A 374 10.24 -30.86 -21.92
C ILE A 374 9.03 -31.23 -21.06
N CYS A 375 8.57 -32.49 -21.10
CA CYS A 375 7.47 -32.97 -20.27
C CYS A 375 7.77 -32.82 -18.77
N ALA A 376 8.98 -33.15 -18.32
CA ALA A 376 9.39 -32.99 -16.93
C ALA A 376 9.42 -31.51 -16.51
N SER A 377 9.96 -30.63 -17.36
CA SER A 377 9.97 -29.19 -17.12
C SER A 377 8.56 -28.59 -17.10
N GLN A 378 7.67 -29.05 -17.99
CA GLN A 378 6.28 -28.64 -18.01
C GLN A 378 5.56 -29.05 -16.71
N ALA A 379 5.72 -30.31 -16.27
CA ALA A 379 5.13 -30.79 -15.03
C ALA A 379 5.61 -29.97 -13.81
N GLN A 380 6.93 -29.69 -13.73
CA GLN A 380 7.49 -28.84 -12.68
C GLN A 380 6.92 -27.42 -12.71
N THR A 381 6.74 -26.85 -13.90
CA THR A 381 6.16 -25.51 -14.06
C THR A 381 4.69 -25.50 -13.63
N GLU A 382 3.91 -26.53 -13.98
CA GLU A 382 2.52 -26.67 -13.54
C GLU A 382 2.41 -26.78 -12.02
N ASP A 383 3.30 -27.52 -11.37
CA ASP A 383 3.33 -27.64 -9.91
C ASP A 383 3.67 -26.30 -9.23
N LEU A 384 4.65 -25.56 -9.75
CA LEU A 384 4.97 -24.21 -9.27
C LEU A 384 3.79 -23.25 -9.44
N VAL A 385 3.10 -23.30 -10.59
CA VAL A 385 1.91 -22.47 -10.83
C VAL A 385 0.80 -22.83 -9.85
N ARG A 386 0.56 -24.12 -9.57
CA ARG A 386 -0.42 -24.55 -8.56
C ARG A 386 -0.06 -24.03 -7.17
N GLN A 387 1.22 -24.14 -6.77
CA GLN A 387 1.70 -23.65 -5.49
C GLN A 387 1.50 -22.14 -5.35
N VAL A 388 1.96 -21.35 -6.34
CA VAL A 388 1.79 -19.88 -6.34
C VAL A 388 0.30 -19.50 -6.29
N THR A 389 -0.55 -20.22 -7.01
CA THR A 389 -2.00 -19.98 -6.98
C THR A 389 -2.58 -20.22 -5.58
N SER A 390 -2.16 -21.31 -4.91
CA SER A 390 -2.55 -21.62 -3.53
C SER A 390 -2.09 -20.55 -2.55
N GLU A 391 -0.83 -20.10 -2.64
CA GLU A 391 -0.27 -19.05 -1.79
C GLU A 391 -1.00 -17.71 -1.98
N VAL A 392 -1.33 -17.35 -3.22
CA VAL A 392 -2.12 -16.14 -3.52
C VAL A 392 -3.53 -16.23 -2.92
N GLU A 393 -4.18 -17.40 -2.97
CA GLU A 393 -5.47 -17.62 -2.32
C GLU A 393 -5.39 -17.51 -0.79
N GLU A 394 -4.33 -18.03 -0.16
CA GLU A 394 -4.09 -17.90 1.28
C GLU A 394 -3.85 -16.45 1.71
N VAL A 395 -3.01 -15.71 0.98
CA VAL A 395 -2.82 -14.26 1.19
C VAL A 395 -4.15 -13.51 1.03
N GLY A 396 -4.97 -13.91 0.06
CA GLY A 396 -6.31 -13.37 -0.12
C GLY A 396 -7.23 -13.61 1.09
N LYS A 397 -7.18 -14.80 1.69
CA LYS A 397 -7.94 -15.13 2.91
C LYS A 397 -7.43 -14.33 4.12
N LEU A 398 -6.12 -14.21 4.29
CA LEU A 398 -5.50 -13.43 5.37
C LEU A 398 -5.91 -11.96 5.28
N ARG A 399 -5.79 -11.33 4.10
CA ARG A 399 -6.21 -9.94 3.90
C ARG A 399 -7.68 -9.68 4.21
N ARG A 400 -8.58 -10.63 3.89
CA ARG A 400 -10.00 -10.52 4.27
C ARG A 400 -10.20 -10.59 5.78
N ARG A 401 -9.47 -11.49 6.45
CA ARG A 401 -9.51 -11.59 7.92
C ARG A 401 -9.02 -10.31 8.58
N ASP A 402 -7.91 -9.76 8.08
CA ASP A 402 -7.32 -8.53 8.62
C ASP A 402 -8.23 -7.33 8.40
N ARG A 403 -8.85 -7.20 7.21
CA ARG A 403 -9.86 -6.17 6.96
C ARG A 403 -11.04 -6.28 7.94
N ASN A 404 -11.55 -7.49 8.16
CA ASN A 404 -12.64 -7.70 9.11
C ASN A 404 -12.20 -7.34 10.55
N SER A 405 -10.96 -7.66 10.94
CA SER A 405 -10.40 -7.27 12.24
C SER A 405 -10.32 -5.76 12.39
N GLN A 406 -9.77 -5.07 11.38
CA GLN A 406 -9.68 -3.61 11.34
C GLN A 406 -11.07 -2.95 11.38
N GLU A 407 -12.06 -3.49 10.68
CA GLU A 407 -13.44 -2.98 10.75
C GLU A 407 -14.05 -3.09 12.16
N VAL A 408 -13.74 -4.16 12.90
CA VAL A 408 -14.18 -4.33 14.29
C VAL A 408 -13.50 -3.31 15.19
N GLU A 409 -12.18 -3.10 15.03
CA GLU A 409 -11.42 -2.09 15.78
C GLU A 409 -11.91 -0.67 15.49
N ILE A 410 -12.14 -0.32 14.21
CA ILE A 410 -12.68 0.98 13.82
C ILE A 410 -14.05 1.21 14.45
N LYS A 411 -14.93 0.20 14.46
CA LYS A 411 -16.25 0.30 15.12
C LYS A 411 -16.12 0.47 16.64
N ALA A 412 -15.16 -0.20 17.27
CA ALA A 412 -14.90 -0.05 18.70
C ALA A 412 -14.40 1.35 19.04
N VAL A 413 -13.43 1.88 18.28
CA VAL A 413 -12.91 3.23 18.43
C VAL A 413 -13.99 4.28 18.16
N ALA A 414 -14.80 4.10 17.11
CA ALA A 414 -15.92 5.00 16.81
C ALA A 414 -16.94 5.06 17.96
N LYS A 415 -17.23 3.92 18.59
CA LYS A 415 -18.11 3.86 19.78
C LYS A 415 -17.50 4.59 20.97
N GLN A 416 -16.20 4.41 21.23
CA GLN A 416 -15.51 5.13 22.30
C GLN A 416 -15.49 6.64 22.04
N LEU A 417 -15.25 7.06 20.79
CA LEU A 417 -15.27 8.47 20.40
C LEU A 417 -16.65 9.10 20.60
N ALA A 418 -17.73 8.37 20.27
CA ALA A 418 -19.10 8.84 20.50
C ALA A 418 -19.37 9.08 22.01
N ILE A 419 -18.91 8.19 22.88
CA ILE A 419 -19.05 8.35 24.35
C ILE A 419 -18.26 9.57 24.84
N VAL A 420 -17.02 9.76 24.35
CA VAL A 420 -16.20 10.92 24.70
C VAL A 420 -16.87 12.21 24.21
N GLN A 421 -17.44 12.22 23.01
CA GLN A 421 -18.16 13.38 22.47
C GLN A 421 -19.41 13.72 23.30
N GLU A 422 -20.18 12.71 23.72
CA GLU A 422 -21.35 12.90 24.60
C GLU A 422 -20.94 13.48 25.96
N SER A 423 -19.91 12.93 26.59
CA SER A 423 -19.38 13.47 27.85
C SER A 423 -18.82 14.89 27.70
N SER A 424 -18.13 15.17 26.60
CA SER A 424 -17.61 16.51 26.29
C SER A 424 -18.74 17.52 26.10
N GLN A 425 -19.83 17.13 25.44
CA GLN A 425 -21.01 17.97 25.28
C GLN A 425 -21.68 18.24 26.64
N HIS A 426 -21.76 17.26 27.53
CA HIS A 426 -22.25 17.47 28.89
C HIS A 426 -21.40 18.46 29.69
N VAL A 427 -20.07 18.37 29.58
CA VAL A 427 -19.15 19.33 30.21
C VAL A 427 -19.33 20.72 29.62
N ALA A 428 -19.44 20.85 28.30
CA ALA A 428 -19.68 22.13 27.64
C ALA A 428 -20.98 22.78 28.12
N ASN A 429 -22.08 22.02 28.16
CA ASN A 429 -23.37 22.50 28.66
C ASN A 429 -23.31 22.89 30.15
N SER A 430 -22.55 22.15 30.95
CA SER A 430 -22.34 22.46 32.38
C SER A 430 -21.54 23.76 32.56
N LEU A 431 -20.53 23.99 31.72
CA LEU A 431 -19.73 25.22 31.73
C LEU A 431 -20.56 26.44 31.28
N GLU A 432 -21.40 26.29 30.26
CA GLU A 432 -22.31 27.36 29.81
C GLU A 432 -23.33 27.73 30.91
N HIS A 433 -23.85 26.73 31.61
CA HIS A 433 -24.74 26.92 32.75
C HIS A 433 -24.04 27.69 33.88
N LEU A 434 -22.87 27.23 34.32
CA LEU A 434 -22.07 27.91 35.34
C LEU A 434 -21.72 29.35 34.93
N SER A 435 -21.38 29.58 33.66
CA SER A 435 -21.12 30.92 33.13
C SER A 435 -22.33 31.85 33.32
N THR A 436 -23.55 31.34 33.08
CA THR A 436 -24.80 32.09 33.25
C THR A 436 -25.10 32.39 34.72
N VAL A 437 -24.86 31.43 35.62
CA VAL A 437 -24.99 31.61 37.07
C VAL A 437 -24.01 32.68 37.57
N ILE A 438 -22.73 32.56 37.20
CA ILE A 438 -21.68 33.52 37.59
C ILE A 438 -22.02 34.92 37.07
N TRP A 439 -22.47 35.03 35.81
CA TRP A 439 -22.88 36.32 35.24
C TRP A 439 -23.99 36.97 36.07
N THR A 440 -25.01 36.21 36.45
CA THR A 440 -26.14 36.70 37.24
C THR A 440 -25.72 37.11 38.66
N MET A 441 -24.84 36.33 39.31
CA MET A 441 -24.23 36.70 40.59
C MET A 441 -23.45 38.01 40.49
N VAL A 442 -22.65 38.19 39.42
CA VAL A 442 -21.90 39.43 39.19
C VAL A 442 -22.85 40.62 39.02
N GLN A 443 -23.99 40.45 38.35
CA GLN A 443 -24.99 41.52 38.25
C GLN A 443 -25.64 41.85 39.60
N CYS A 444 -25.93 40.83 40.42
CA CYS A 444 -26.41 41.03 41.78
C CYS A 444 -25.43 41.83 42.65
N GLU A 445 -24.14 41.49 42.62
CA GLU A 445 -23.10 42.20 43.36
C GLU A 445 -22.89 43.65 42.86
N ARG A 446 -23.03 43.88 41.55
CA ARG A 446 -23.01 45.24 41.01
C ARG A 446 -24.20 46.07 41.49
N ALA A 447 -25.39 45.46 41.63
CA ALA A 447 -26.56 46.13 42.17
C ALA A 447 -26.38 46.44 43.67
N ALA A 448 -25.82 45.50 44.44
CA ALA A 448 -25.46 45.71 45.85
C ALA A 448 -24.45 46.86 46.02
N SER A 449 -23.36 46.83 45.26
CA SER A 449 -22.34 47.90 45.27
C SER A 449 -22.93 49.27 44.91
N ALA A 450 -23.87 49.33 43.96
CA ALA A 450 -24.53 50.57 43.59
C ALA A 450 -25.41 51.13 44.72
N LEU A 451 -26.09 50.26 45.48
CA LEU A 451 -26.85 50.63 46.67
C LEU A 451 -25.94 51.18 47.78
N ASP A 452 -24.82 50.51 48.05
CA ASP A 452 -23.87 50.90 49.09
C ASP A 452 -23.23 52.26 48.77
N ILE A 453 -22.81 52.46 47.52
CA ILE A 453 -22.26 53.75 47.06
C ILE A 453 -23.30 54.87 47.21
N GLN A 454 -24.57 54.61 46.90
CA GLN A 454 -25.62 55.61 47.06
C GLN A 454 -25.90 55.92 48.53
N ASP A 455 -25.89 54.90 49.41
CA ASP A 455 -26.03 55.08 50.86
C ASP A 455 -24.90 55.96 51.41
N ASP A 456 -23.66 55.71 51.01
CA ASP A 456 -22.53 56.52 51.43
C ASP A 456 -22.67 57.96 50.94
N GLN A 457 -23.14 58.18 49.70
CA GLN A 457 -23.42 59.51 49.17
C GLN A 457 -24.55 60.21 49.94
N ASP A 458 -25.62 59.52 50.27
CA ASP A 458 -26.76 60.09 50.99
C ASP A 458 -26.39 60.37 52.46
N ARG A 459 -25.61 59.50 53.09
CA ARG A 459 -25.03 59.74 54.42
C ARG A 459 -24.07 60.92 54.43
N ALA A 460 -23.24 61.08 53.40
CA ALA A 460 -22.35 62.21 53.25
C ALA A 460 -23.11 63.54 53.11
N LYS A 461 -24.29 63.53 52.46
CA LYS A 461 -25.19 64.70 52.38
C LYS A 461 -25.90 65.01 53.71
N ILE A 462 -26.19 63.98 54.51
CA ILE A 462 -26.84 64.09 55.82
C ILE A 462 -25.85 64.50 56.92
N ALA A 463 -24.55 64.59 56.62
CA ALA A 463 -23.51 65.03 57.54
C ALA A 463 -23.99 66.26 58.33
N LEU A 464 -24.43 65.99 59.56
CA LEU A 464 -24.98 66.97 60.46
C LEU A 464 -23.83 67.94 60.74
N MET A 465 -23.91 69.12 60.14
CA MET A 465 -23.07 70.29 60.36
C MET A 465 -22.62 70.30 61.84
N GLY A 466 -21.39 69.87 62.12
CA GLY A 466 -20.98 69.54 63.49
C GLY A 466 -19.56 69.05 63.63
N TYR A 467 -19.02 68.31 62.65
CA TYR A 467 -17.58 68.27 62.45
C TYR A 467 -17.19 69.44 61.56
N LYS A 468 -17.13 70.62 62.17
CA LYS A 468 -16.19 71.64 61.71
C LYS A 468 -14.82 71.01 61.96
N ASP A 469 -14.31 70.24 61.01
CA ASP A 469 -12.89 69.97 60.95
C ASP A 469 -12.24 71.35 60.91
N GLU A 470 -11.78 71.81 62.06
CA GLU A 470 -10.72 72.79 62.13
C GLU A 470 -9.50 72.09 61.52
N THR A 471 -9.48 71.97 60.19
CA THR A 471 -8.26 71.83 59.43
C THR A 471 -7.49 73.10 59.68
N VAL A 472 -6.72 73.06 60.76
CA VAL A 472 -5.63 73.96 61.07
C VAL A 472 -4.86 74.18 59.77
N ASP A 473 -4.90 75.42 59.33
CA ASP A 473 -4.01 75.98 58.33
C ASP A 473 -2.57 75.52 58.58
N LYS A 474 -2.07 74.60 57.75
CA LYS A 474 -0.65 74.57 57.40
C LYS A 474 -0.50 74.53 55.89
N ALA A 475 -0.47 75.74 55.34
CA ALA A 475 0.25 76.07 54.13
C ALA A 475 1.64 75.43 54.09
N ARG A 476 1.96 74.72 53.01
CA ARG A 476 3.14 74.99 52.16
C ARG A 476 3.22 74.02 50.99
N GLY A 477 3.23 74.62 49.78
CA GLY A 477 3.95 74.20 48.56
C GLY A 477 3.86 72.73 48.13
N THR A 478 3.62 72.42 46.87
CA THR A 478 4.41 72.94 45.75
C THR A 478 3.75 72.52 44.44
N LYS A 479 3.79 73.44 43.48
CA LYS A 479 3.36 73.30 42.09
C LYS A 479 3.93 72.03 41.44
N ASN A 480 3.09 71.24 40.77
CA ASN A 480 3.35 70.91 39.35
C ASN A 480 2.19 70.21 38.64
N ARG A 481 1.78 70.83 37.53
CA ARG A 481 1.50 70.26 36.20
C ARG A 481 0.54 69.05 36.11
N LYS A 482 -0.66 69.28 35.60
CA LYS A 482 -1.06 69.35 34.18
C LYS A 482 -1.63 68.01 33.70
N ASN A 483 -2.84 68.12 33.18
CA ASN A 483 -3.57 67.21 32.28
C ASN A 483 -4.51 66.21 32.96
N ARG A 484 -5.73 66.67 33.21
CA ARG A 484 -6.89 65.84 32.88
C ARG A 484 -8.02 66.67 32.33
N ALA A 485 -8.45 66.24 31.14
CA ALA A 485 -9.46 66.83 30.31
C ALA A 485 -10.85 66.67 30.95
N SER A 486 -11.60 67.77 30.92
CA SER A 486 -13.03 67.88 30.61
C SER A 486 -13.93 66.70 30.96
N SER A 487 -14.60 66.82 32.11
CA SER A 487 -15.97 66.31 32.32
C SER A 487 -16.90 67.52 32.48
N PRO A 488 -18.18 67.46 32.06
CA PRO A 488 -19.10 68.59 32.12
C PRO A 488 -19.55 68.86 33.56
N PRO A 489 -19.88 70.12 33.92
CA PRO A 489 -20.42 70.46 35.22
C PRO A 489 -21.87 69.96 35.29
N CYS A 490 -22.15 68.98 36.15
CA CYS A 490 -23.50 68.80 36.66
C CYS A 490 -23.77 69.98 37.60
N GLU A 491 -24.64 70.89 37.18
CA GLU A 491 -25.32 71.84 38.05
C GLU A 491 -26.19 71.07 39.05
N ALA A 492 -25.57 70.58 40.12
CA ALA A 492 -26.30 70.20 41.32
C ALA A 492 -26.69 71.51 42.00
N ASP A 493 -27.94 71.89 41.79
CA ASP A 493 -28.65 72.96 42.49
C ASP A 493 -28.44 72.77 44.00
N GLY A 494 -27.45 73.47 44.53
CA GLY A 494 -27.08 73.47 45.94
C GLY A 494 -28.15 74.22 46.72
N GLN A 495 -29.31 73.60 46.85
CA GLN A 495 -30.38 74.10 47.70
C GLN A 495 -29.89 73.99 49.14
N THR A 496 -29.32 75.08 49.65
CA THR A 496 -28.86 75.23 51.03
C THR A 496 -29.94 74.73 51.99
N VAL A 497 -29.58 73.68 52.72
CA VAL A 497 -30.32 73.11 53.82
C VAL A 497 -30.67 74.23 54.80
N LEU A 498 -31.96 74.56 54.84
CA LEU A 498 -32.69 75.33 55.87
C LEU A 498 -31.80 76.00 56.93
N ASN A 499 -31.39 77.24 56.69
CA ASN A 499 -30.78 78.07 57.72
C ASN A 499 -31.87 78.53 58.70
N VAL A 500 -31.85 78.00 59.93
CA VAL A 500 -32.72 78.46 61.01
C VAL A 500 -32.22 79.83 61.45
N ASP A 501 -32.98 80.88 61.19
CA ASP A 501 -32.66 82.25 61.61
C ASP A 501 -32.48 82.29 63.14
N GLU A 502 -31.28 82.69 63.61
CA GLU A 502 -30.91 82.75 65.03
C GLU A 502 -31.86 83.62 65.85
N ARG A 503 -32.57 84.57 65.22
CA ARG A 503 -33.58 85.43 65.86
C ARG A 503 -34.84 84.66 66.27
N CYS A 504 -35.21 83.61 65.53
CA CYS A 504 -36.39 82.79 65.84
C CYS A 504 -36.16 81.87 67.04
N LEU A 505 -34.90 81.49 67.33
CA LEU A 505 -34.55 80.69 68.51
C LEU A 505 -34.63 81.49 69.82
N SER A 506 -34.44 82.81 69.76
CA SER A 506 -34.42 83.69 70.95
C SER A 506 -35.82 84.07 71.45
N CYS A 507 -36.86 84.05 70.60
CA CYS A 507 -38.21 84.48 70.98
C CYS A 507 -39.13 83.36 71.52
N CYS A 508 -38.86 82.08 71.25
CA CYS A 508 -39.81 81.00 71.61
C CYS A 508 -39.55 80.32 72.97
N GLY A 509 -38.41 80.58 73.62
CA GLY A 509 -38.03 79.98 74.92
C GLY A 509 -37.83 78.45 74.91
N LYS A 510 -38.04 77.79 73.76
CA LYS A 510 -37.91 76.33 73.56
C LYS A 510 -36.87 75.99 72.48
N ALA A 511 -35.78 76.75 72.40
CA ALA A 511 -34.72 76.54 71.40
C ALA A 511 -34.19 75.10 71.39
N GLN A 512 -34.05 74.47 72.57
CA GLN A 512 -33.65 73.06 72.65
C GLN A 512 -34.67 72.09 72.04
N THR A 513 -35.98 72.34 72.20
CA THR A 513 -37.03 71.48 71.61
C THR A 513 -37.08 71.64 70.09
N VAL A 514 -36.85 72.84 69.58
CA VAL A 514 -36.77 73.10 68.13
C VAL A 514 -35.51 72.48 67.55
N LEU A 515 -34.35 72.61 68.22
CA LEU A 515 -33.12 71.96 67.80
C LEU A 515 -33.20 70.43 67.91
N SER A 516 -33.88 69.87 68.92
CA SER A 516 -34.10 68.43 68.99
C SER A 516 -35.08 67.96 67.91
N GLY A 517 -36.15 68.72 67.65
CA GLY A 517 -37.08 68.43 66.56
C GLY A 517 -36.43 68.52 65.19
N PHE A 518 -35.57 69.53 64.96
CA PHE A 518 -34.79 69.70 63.74
C PHE A 518 -33.73 68.60 63.60
N LYS A 519 -33.04 68.23 64.68
CA LYS A 519 -32.12 67.09 64.68
C LYS A 519 -32.85 65.78 64.36
N MET A 520 -34.04 65.57 64.92
CA MET A 520 -34.88 64.40 64.61
C MET A 520 -35.45 64.43 63.18
N ALA A 521 -35.74 65.61 62.62
CA ALA A 521 -36.19 65.76 61.24
C ALA A 521 -35.03 65.59 60.24
N CYS A 522 -33.83 66.08 60.55
CA CYS A 522 -32.61 65.84 59.77
C CYS A 522 -32.10 64.40 59.88
N LEU A 523 -32.60 63.63 60.85
CA LEU A 523 -32.41 62.18 60.95
C LEU A 523 -33.40 61.40 60.08
N GLN A 524 -34.37 62.06 59.44
CA GLN A 524 -35.29 61.40 58.51
C GLN A 524 -34.56 61.10 57.19
N TYR A 525 -33.93 59.93 57.14
CA TYR A 525 -33.27 59.41 55.96
C TYR A 525 -34.29 59.23 54.81
N SER A 526 -34.16 60.03 53.75
CA SER A 526 -34.90 59.84 52.49
C SER A 526 -33.90 59.38 51.44
N PRO A 527 -33.84 58.07 51.13
CA PRO A 527 -32.87 57.54 50.18
C PRO A 527 -33.11 58.13 48.79
N ALA A 528 -32.04 58.59 48.14
CA ALA A 528 -32.08 59.06 46.76
C ALA A 528 -32.20 57.87 45.78
N PRO A 529 -32.69 58.11 44.55
CA PRO A 529 -32.69 57.08 43.52
C PRO A 529 -31.26 56.64 43.16
N VAL A 530 -31.10 55.34 42.90
CA VAL A 530 -29.80 54.71 42.63
C VAL A 530 -29.61 54.54 41.13
N LEU A 531 -28.46 54.95 40.59
CA LEU A 531 -28.11 54.74 39.19
C LEU A 531 -27.48 53.34 39.01
N PHE A 532 -28.20 52.42 38.36
CA PHE A 532 -27.70 51.07 38.05
C PHE A 532 -27.89 50.78 36.56
N ALA A 533 -26.85 50.24 35.90
CA ALA A 533 -26.90 49.91 34.46
C ALA A 533 -27.40 51.04 33.53
N ARG A 534 -27.10 52.32 33.87
CA ARG A 534 -27.55 53.55 33.16
C ARG A 534 -29.04 53.89 33.32
N THR A 535 -29.77 53.19 34.19
CA THR A 535 -31.15 53.49 34.56
C THR A 535 -31.21 53.87 36.03
N THR A 536 -32.07 54.82 36.37
CA THR A 536 -32.32 55.24 37.75
C THR A 536 -33.42 54.39 38.35
N TYR A 537 -33.16 53.73 39.48
CA TYR A 537 -34.11 52.90 40.20
C TYR A 537 -34.42 53.49 41.56
N ASN A 538 -35.64 53.27 42.05
CA ASN A 538 -35.90 53.43 43.47
C ASN A 538 -35.16 52.32 44.22
N ARG A 539 -34.72 52.63 45.44
CA ARG A 539 -34.00 51.68 46.30
C ARG A 539 -34.77 50.37 46.50
N SER A 540 -36.08 50.44 46.76
CA SER A 540 -36.95 49.27 46.93
C SER A 540 -36.97 48.37 45.70
N ASP A 541 -37.01 48.98 44.51
CA ASP A 541 -37.12 48.27 43.24
C ASP A 541 -35.80 47.55 42.92
N LEU A 542 -34.67 48.19 43.24
CA LEU A 542 -33.33 47.61 43.04
C LEU A 542 -33.04 46.50 44.05
N LEU A 543 -33.52 46.63 45.30
CA LEU A 543 -33.48 45.54 46.29
C LEU A 543 -34.34 44.36 45.85
N GLY A 544 -35.55 44.61 45.36
CA GLY A 544 -36.41 43.55 44.80
C GLY A 544 -35.82 42.89 43.55
N LEU A 545 -35.13 43.66 42.69
CA LEU A 545 -34.40 43.12 41.55
C LEU A 545 -33.24 42.21 42.00
N ARG A 546 -32.49 42.63 43.02
CA ARG A 546 -31.41 41.84 43.62
C ARG A 546 -31.93 40.52 44.19
N GLU A 547 -33.02 40.56 44.95
CA GLU A 547 -33.65 39.36 45.51
C GLU A 547 -34.10 38.40 44.40
N LYS A 548 -34.70 38.91 43.32
CA LYS A 548 -35.06 38.09 42.14
C LYS A 548 -33.84 37.45 41.47
N MET A 549 -32.75 38.20 41.28
CA MET A 549 -31.51 37.65 40.70
C MET A 549 -30.91 36.56 41.60
N LEU A 550 -30.93 36.75 42.92
CA LEU A 550 -30.45 35.74 43.87
C LEU A 550 -31.33 34.49 43.87
N ALA A 551 -32.66 34.65 43.85
CA ALA A 551 -33.59 33.55 43.73
C ALA A 551 -33.37 32.77 42.42
N GLN A 552 -33.18 33.48 41.31
CA GLN A 552 -32.88 32.88 40.01
C GLN A 552 -31.54 32.13 40.01
N VAL A 553 -30.50 32.69 40.64
CA VAL A 553 -29.20 32.03 40.82
C VAL A 553 -29.36 30.75 41.63
N ASN A 554 -30.10 30.80 42.74
CA ASN A 554 -30.32 29.64 43.59
C ASN A 554 -31.11 28.54 42.86
N GLU A 555 -32.19 28.91 42.17
CA GLU A 555 -32.97 28.00 41.34
C GLU A 555 -32.13 27.38 40.21
N SER A 556 -31.30 28.18 39.54
CA SER A 556 -30.40 27.71 38.48
C SER A 556 -29.33 26.75 39.03
N LEU A 557 -28.81 27.00 40.24
CA LEU A 557 -27.87 26.09 40.91
C LEU A 557 -28.52 24.77 41.31
N GLU A 558 -29.74 24.82 41.87
CA GLU A 558 -30.48 23.64 42.31
C GLU A 558 -30.89 22.73 41.15
N HIS A 559 -31.31 23.30 40.02
CA HIS A 559 -31.78 22.52 38.87
C HIS A 559 -30.63 21.99 38.00
N GLY A 560 -29.41 22.50 38.16
CA GLY A 560 -28.26 22.13 37.34
C GLY A 560 -28.38 22.58 35.88
N PRO A 561 -27.49 22.10 34.98
CA PRO A 561 -27.54 22.40 33.56
C PRO A 561 -28.71 21.67 32.89
N VAL A 562 -29.94 22.07 33.22
CA VAL A 562 -31.10 21.78 32.39
C VAL A 562 -30.97 22.67 31.16
N SER A 563 -31.29 22.15 29.99
CA SER A 563 -31.31 22.89 28.73
C SER A 563 -32.26 24.09 28.84
N PHE A 564 -31.75 25.23 29.29
CA PHE A 564 -32.47 26.50 29.30
C PHE A 564 -32.50 27.06 27.88
N GLU A 565 -33.65 26.99 27.21
CA GLU A 565 -33.93 27.86 26.07
C GLU A 565 -33.90 29.31 26.56
N LYS A 566 -32.83 30.02 26.15
CA LYS A 566 -32.36 31.32 26.62
C LYS A 566 -33.24 32.52 26.22
N ALA A 567 -34.57 32.41 26.33
CA ALA A 567 -35.47 33.34 25.63
C ALA A 567 -36.11 34.48 26.44
N GLU A 568 -36.18 34.48 27.79
CA GLU A 568 -37.20 35.36 28.43
C GLU A 568 -36.77 36.38 29.51
N ILE A 569 -35.49 36.53 29.85
CA ILE A 569 -35.12 37.33 31.05
C ILE A 569 -34.77 38.81 30.75
N PHE A 570 -34.53 39.16 29.50
CA PHE A 570 -34.44 40.57 29.08
C PHE A 570 -35.37 40.84 27.90
N GLY A 571 -36.49 41.52 28.20
CA GLY A 571 -37.46 42.12 27.30
C GLY A 571 -37.32 41.84 25.80
N GLN A 572 -38.33 41.14 25.26
CA GLN A 572 -38.70 41.14 23.85
C GLN A 572 -38.67 42.57 23.27
N ALA A 573 -37.71 42.82 22.38
CA ALA A 573 -37.88 43.76 21.29
C ALA A 573 -37.83 42.93 20.00
N ASN A 574 -39.02 42.62 19.48
CA ASN A 574 -39.34 42.11 18.14
C ASN A 574 -38.17 41.82 17.19
N SER A 575 -37.88 40.53 16.97
CA SER A 575 -37.45 40.05 15.65
C SER A 575 -37.78 38.57 15.48
N ALA A 576 -38.41 38.28 14.34
CA ALA A 576 -39.08 37.04 13.93
C ALA A 576 -38.24 35.75 14.01
N PRO A 577 -38.89 34.57 14.09
CA PRO A 577 -38.21 33.29 14.11
C PRO A 577 -37.75 32.90 12.69
N ILE A 578 -36.43 32.73 12.52
CA ILE A 578 -35.89 32.00 11.37
C ILE A 578 -35.80 30.53 11.77
N SER A 579 -36.60 29.73 11.09
CA SER A 579 -36.55 28.27 11.03
C SER A 579 -35.12 27.80 10.74
N SER A 580 -34.52 27.11 11.71
CA SER A 580 -33.24 26.41 11.54
C SER A 580 -33.43 24.98 12.01
N GLY A 581 -33.82 24.12 11.09
CA GLY A 581 -34.06 22.71 11.33
C GLY A 581 -34.13 21.94 10.03
N ALA A 582 -32.99 21.79 9.34
CA ALA A 582 -32.85 20.84 8.21
C ALA A 582 -31.39 20.65 7.71
N ILE A 583 -30.33 20.65 8.52
CA ILE A 583 -28.97 20.35 7.99
C ILE A 583 -28.06 19.71 9.04
N VAL A 584 -28.24 18.44 9.43
CA VAL A 584 -27.12 17.51 9.79
C VAL A 584 -27.62 16.05 9.71
N ASP A 585 -28.04 15.57 8.54
CA ASP A 585 -28.29 14.11 8.37
C ASP A 585 -27.98 13.57 6.95
N SER A 586 -27.22 14.31 6.15
CA SER A 586 -26.94 13.95 4.74
C SER A 586 -25.48 13.60 4.43
N PHE A 587 -24.58 13.46 5.42
CA PHE A 587 -23.13 13.38 5.14
C PHE A 587 -22.42 12.04 5.39
N MET A 588 -23.13 10.96 5.72
CA MET A 588 -22.50 9.65 5.99
C MET A 588 -23.02 8.46 5.15
N ASN A 589 -23.86 8.69 4.14
CA ASN A 589 -24.44 7.60 3.32
C ASN A 589 -24.22 7.74 1.81
N ARG A 590 -23.12 8.39 1.37
CA ARG A 590 -22.85 8.59 -0.05
C ARG A 590 -21.40 8.27 -0.45
N GLU A 591 -20.91 7.11 -0.04
CA GLU A 591 -19.63 6.58 -0.52
C GLU A 591 -19.65 5.05 -0.74
N GLU A 592 -20.74 4.54 -1.29
CA GLU A 592 -20.78 3.20 -1.93
C GLU A 592 -21.66 3.25 -3.17
N ARG A 593 -21.12 3.80 -4.26
CA ARG A 593 -21.53 3.57 -5.67
C ARG A 593 -20.86 4.61 -6.54
N LEU A 594 -19.64 4.34 -6.98
CA LEU A 594 -19.04 4.82 -8.22
C LEU A 594 -17.64 4.21 -8.34
N ASP A 595 -17.59 2.92 -8.69
CA ASP A 595 -16.47 2.34 -9.44
C ASP A 595 -16.93 1.04 -10.10
N SER A 596 -17.83 1.21 -11.06
CA SER A 596 -18.22 0.14 -12.01
C SER A 596 -18.61 0.76 -13.35
N ARG A 597 -17.64 1.40 -14.03
CA ARG A 597 -17.59 1.58 -15.49
C ARG A 597 -16.39 2.45 -15.88
N SER A 598 -15.26 1.84 -16.23
CA SER A 598 -14.39 2.26 -17.35
C SER A 598 -13.06 1.48 -17.35
N SER A 599 -13.05 0.31 -17.97
CA SER A 599 -11.92 -0.25 -18.74
C SER A 599 -12.26 -1.67 -19.18
N ARG A 600 -13.24 -1.81 -20.08
CA ARG A 600 -13.27 -2.95 -21.01
C ARG A 600 -12.23 -2.68 -22.09
N SER A 601 -10.95 -2.92 -21.81
CA SER A 601 -10.00 -3.26 -22.86
C SER A 601 -10.31 -4.70 -23.26
N ARG A 602 -10.98 -4.85 -24.40
CA ARG A 602 -11.00 -6.12 -25.13
C ARG A 602 -9.57 -6.44 -25.53
N SER A 603 -8.87 -7.28 -24.77
CA SER A 603 -7.81 -8.09 -25.34
C SER A 603 -8.49 -9.14 -26.22
N SER A 604 -8.44 -8.91 -27.52
CA SER A 604 -8.75 -9.92 -28.52
C SER A 604 -7.95 -11.18 -28.21
N PRO A 605 -8.53 -12.39 -28.28
CA PRO A 605 -7.72 -13.59 -28.32
C PRO A 605 -6.95 -13.55 -29.64
N LEU A 606 -5.62 -13.51 -29.55
CA LEU A 606 -4.72 -13.78 -30.67
C LEU A 606 -5.05 -15.18 -31.19
N THR A 607 -5.95 -15.21 -32.16
CA THR A 607 -6.25 -16.40 -32.94
C THR A 607 -5.10 -16.51 -33.92
N MET A 608 -4.16 -17.41 -33.63
CA MET A 608 -3.12 -17.81 -34.58
C MET A 608 -3.82 -18.26 -35.88
N PRO A 609 -3.43 -17.75 -37.06
CA PRO A 609 -3.95 -18.26 -38.32
C PRO A 609 -3.55 -19.74 -38.45
N PRO A 610 -4.41 -20.60 -39.01
CA PRO A 610 -4.04 -21.97 -39.27
C PRO A 610 -2.90 -21.99 -40.29
N ILE A 611 -1.78 -22.61 -39.91
CA ILE A 611 -0.70 -22.97 -40.83
C ILE A 611 -1.33 -23.90 -41.88
N MET A 612 -1.65 -23.35 -43.05
CA MET A 612 -2.01 -24.15 -44.20
C MET A 612 -0.77 -24.94 -44.61
N THR A 613 -0.76 -26.21 -44.25
CA THR A 613 0.15 -27.21 -44.82
C THR A 613 -0.20 -27.37 -46.30
N ALA A 614 0.55 -26.68 -47.15
CA ALA A 614 0.57 -26.92 -48.58
C ALA A 614 1.09 -28.36 -48.80
N ARG A 615 0.15 -29.28 -48.97
CA ARG A 615 0.39 -30.67 -49.36
C ARG A 615 0.68 -30.68 -50.86
N SER A 616 1.95 -30.54 -51.25
CA SER A 616 2.38 -30.82 -52.61
C SER A 616 2.42 -32.34 -52.80
N THR A 617 1.43 -32.87 -53.49
CA THR A 617 1.49 -34.21 -54.11
C THR A 617 2.40 -34.15 -55.34
N PRO A 618 3.38 -35.05 -55.49
CA PRO A 618 4.11 -35.19 -56.74
C PRO A 618 3.35 -36.08 -57.72
N SER A 619 3.26 -35.62 -58.96
CA SER A 619 3.03 -36.43 -60.17
C SER A 619 4.35 -36.97 -60.69
#